data_AF-A0A9W9Y951-F1
#
_entry.id   AF-A0A9W9Y951-F1
#
_cell.length_a   1.000
_cell.length_b   1.000
_cell.length_c   1.000
_cell.angle_alpha   90.00
_cell.angle_beta   90.00
_cell.angle_gamma   90.00
#
_symmetry.space_group_name_H-M   'P 1'
#
loop_
_entity.id
_entity.type
_entity.pdbx_description
1 polymer ?
#
loop_
_entity_poly.entity_id
_entity_poly.type
_entity_poly.pdbx_seq_one_letter_code
_entity_poly.pdbx_strand_id
1 'polypeptide(L)'
;MATDGQEILSNELQGRTDGLVVLESGLMMFINLLAFTGNMMVCWAVYRNQRLRTIPNIYVVTLAISDALMAVLCMPMSVVLLITGQWPFSGAVCHFQGFFCFFCALYSLLLMTATAVNRYFRVVKPNLYRQRFKVKSTCLSVVFITLLAAFGAGLSSMTQWATFIVHYGKVICFMDFKSPQLDMGYMAYLDVFYITLPIGIISFAYYKIFKTIKQHNQEMNNTRQAATLRLNVEEIKITKSTICSCAGLYSLLGAYSYYRHS
;
A
#
# COMPACT_ATOMS: atom_id res chain seq x y z
N MET A 1 6.93 -18.61 -24.46
CA MET A 1 7.08 -19.10 -23.07
C MET A 1 6.29 -18.29 -22.06
N ALA A 2 6.37 -16.95 -22.00
CA ALA A 2 5.55 -16.16 -21.06
C ALA A 2 4.05 -16.10 -21.43
N THR A 3 3.72 -16.05 -22.73
CA THR A 3 2.34 -16.10 -23.26
C THR A 3 1.64 -17.42 -22.94
N ASP A 4 2.36 -18.53 -23.13
CA ASP A 4 1.87 -19.90 -22.87
C ASP A 4 1.45 -20.09 -21.39
N GLY A 5 2.25 -19.53 -20.45
CA GLY A 5 1.92 -19.57 -19.03
C GLY A 5 0.70 -18.73 -18.63
N GLN A 6 0.46 -17.58 -19.27
CA GLN A 6 -0.73 -16.77 -19.00
C GLN A 6 -1.99 -17.40 -19.59
N GLU A 7 -1.88 -18.07 -20.74
CA GLU A 7 -2.98 -18.78 -21.40
C GLU A 7 -3.42 -20.01 -20.58
N ILE A 8 -2.47 -20.79 -20.07
CA ILE A 8 -2.74 -21.86 -19.09
C ILE A 8 -3.48 -21.29 -17.89
N LEU A 9 -3.00 -20.17 -17.33
CA LEU A 9 -3.56 -19.57 -16.14
C LEU A 9 -4.97 -18.99 -16.37
N SER A 10 -5.25 -18.47 -17.58
CA SER A 10 -6.63 -18.09 -17.96
C SER A 10 -7.54 -19.30 -18.11
N ASN A 11 -7.04 -20.40 -18.69
CA ASN A 11 -7.81 -21.64 -18.84
C ASN A 11 -8.12 -22.25 -17.47
N GLU A 12 -7.15 -22.26 -16.55
CA GLU A 12 -7.33 -22.67 -15.16
C GLU A 12 -8.35 -21.77 -14.44
N LEU A 13 -8.31 -20.45 -14.63
CA LEU A 13 -9.29 -19.53 -14.05
C LEU A 13 -10.71 -19.80 -14.54
N GLN A 14 -10.86 -20.12 -15.83
CA GLN A 14 -12.16 -20.45 -16.45
C GLN A 14 -12.64 -21.86 -16.10
N GLY A 15 -11.74 -22.81 -15.86
CA GLY A 15 -12.05 -24.19 -15.50
C GLY A 15 -12.47 -24.41 -14.05
N ARG A 16 -12.54 -23.34 -13.23
CA ARG A 16 -12.95 -23.43 -11.83
C ARG A 16 -14.41 -23.80 -11.69
N THR A 17 -14.72 -24.57 -10.65
CA THR A 17 -16.11 -24.90 -10.31
C THR A 17 -16.89 -23.63 -9.94
N ASP A 18 -18.17 -23.58 -10.31
CA ASP A 18 -19.06 -22.45 -10.00
C ASP A 18 -19.04 -22.09 -8.51
N GLY A 19 -18.98 -23.09 -7.63
CA GLY A 19 -18.87 -22.90 -6.19
C GLY A 19 -17.61 -22.16 -5.77
N LEU A 20 -16.46 -22.45 -6.40
CA LEU A 20 -15.20 -21.76 -6.13
C LEU A 20 -15.24 -20.32 -6.66
N VAL A 21 -15.81 -20.09 -7.85
CA VAL A 21 -15.97 -18.75 -8.42
C VAL A 21 -16.83 -17.87 -7.51
N VAL A 22 -17.98 -18.39 -7.06
CA VAL A 22 -18.88 -17.69 -6.14
C VAL A 22 -18.19 -17.40 -4.80
N LEU A 23 -17.46 -18.37 -4.25
CA LEU A 23 -16.74 -18.19 -2.99
C LEU A 23 -15.67 -17.10 -3.10
N GLU A 24 -14.76 -17.20 -4.07
CA GLU A 24 -13.65 -16.26 -4.22
C GLU A 24 -14.14 -14.85 -4.58
N SER A 25 -15.08 -14.75 -5.52
CA SER A 25 -15.64 -13.45 -5.93
C SER A 25 -16.47 -12.82 -4.82
N GLY A 26 -17.24 -13.62 -4.09
CA GLY A 26 -17.99 -13.18 -2.92
C GLY A 26 -17.09 -12.67 -1.81
N LEU A 27 -16.00 -13.39 -1.49
CA LEU A 27 -15.00 -12.96 -0.51
C LEU A 27 -14.31 -11.66 -0.93
N MET A 28 -13.91 -11.56 -2.21
CA MET A 28 -13.26 -10.36 -2.74
C MET A 28 -14.19 -9.14 -2.68
N MET A 29 -15.47 -9.32 -3.05
CA MET A 29 -16.47 -8.26 -2.96
C MET A 29 -16.72 -7.83 -1.51
N PHE A 30 -16.79 -8.79 -0.58
CA PHE A 30 -16.95 -8.50 0.85
C PHE A 30 -15.78 -7.70 1.42
N ILE A 31 -14.54 -8.12 1.11
CA ILE A 31 -13.32 -7.38 1.50
C ILE A 31 -13.34 -5.98 0.91
N ASN A 32 -13.75 -5.83 -0.36
CA ASN A 32 -13.83 -4.53 -1.01
C ASN A 32 -14.85 -3.59 -0.33
N LEU A 33 -16.02 -4.11 0.03
CA LEU A 33 -17.03 -3.36 0.77
C LEU A 33 -16.52 -2.91 2.15
N LEU A 34 -15.84 -3.80 2.88
CA LEU A 34 -15.22 -3.47 4.16
C LEU A 34 -14.13 -2.40 4.00
N ALA A 35 -13.28 -2.52 2.97
CA ALA A 35 -12.23 -1.54 2.68
C ALA A 35 -12.83 -0.16 2.36
N PHE A 36 -13.84 -0.10 1.50
CA PHE A 36 -14.50 1.16 1.17
C PHE A 36 -15.20 1.78 2.38
N THR A 37 -16.04 1.01 3.07
CA THR A 37 -16.80 1.50 4.23
C THR A 37 -15.88 1.90 5.38
N GLY A 38 -14.84 1.12 5.68
CA GLY A 38 -13.85 1.43 6.72
C GLY A 38 -13.12 2.74 6.44
N ASN A 39 -12.65 2.95 5.21
CA ASN A 39 -11.98 4.19 4.82
C ASN A 39 -12.93 5.40 4.82
N MET A 40 -14.17 5.23 4.38
CA MET A 40 -15.20 6.28 4.49
C MET A 40 -15.53 6.63 5.93
N MET A 41 -15.58 5.65 6.83
CA MET A 41 -15.76 5.89 8.27
C MET A 41 -14.60 6.70 8.86
N VAL A 42 -13.35 6.43 8.45
CA VAL A 42 -12.19 7.23 8.88
C VAL A 42 -12.34 8.69 8.46
N CYS A 43 -12.67 8.93 7.19
CA CYS A 43 -12.93 10.27 6.67
C CYS A 43 -14.07 10.97 7.44
N TRP A 44 -15.18 10.26 7.65
CA TRP A 44 -16.34 10.78 8.37
C TRP A 44 -16.03 11.09 9.83
N ALA A 45 -15.26 10.25 10.52
CA ALA A 45 -14.86 10.46 11.92
C ALA A 45 -14.02 11.74 12.08
N VAL A 46 -13.06 11.96 11.18
CA VAL A 46 -12.23 13.19 11.18
C VAL A 46 -13.06 14.42 10.81
N TYR A 47 -13.99 14.28 9.86
CA TYR A 47 -14.89 15.37 9.50
C TYR A 47 -15.80 15.76 10.66
N ARG A 48 -16.45 14.80 11.32
CA ARG A 48 -17.41 15.07 12.42
C ARG A 48 -16.73 15.61 13.66
N ASN A 49 -15.56 15.08 14.03
CA ASN A 49 -14.90 15.45 15.28
C ASN A 49 -13.85 16.54 15.06
N GLN A 50 -14.18 17.78 15.43
CA GLN A 50 -13.24 18.91 15.35
C GLN A 50 -11.92 18.67 16.08
N ARG A 51 -11.92 17.87 17.16
CA ARG A 51 -10.68 17.51 17.89
C ARG A 51 -9.75 16.61 17.08
N LEU A 52 -10.27 15.91 16.07
CA LEU A 52 -9.49 15.09 15.15
C LEU A 52 -9.01 15.89 13.92
N ARG A 53 -9.41 17.15 13.73
CA ARG A 53 -8.93 17.99 12.61
C ARG A 53 -7.53 18.56 12.90
N THR A 54 -6.58 17.66 13.08
CA THR A 54 -5.20 17.98 13.43
C THR A 54 -4.26 17.62 12.28
N ILE A 55 -3.08 18.26 12.25
CA ILE A 55 -2.04 18.03 11.23
C ILE A 55 -1.74 16.54 10.98
N PRO A 56 -1.56 15.68 12.01
CA PRO A 56 -1.36 14.24 11.82
C PRO A 56 -2.47 13.54 11.03
N ASN A 57 -3.71 13.97 11.22
CA ASN A 57 -4.87 13.31 10.64
C ASN A 57 -5.08 13.70 9.17
N ILE A 58 -4.36 14.70 8.66
CA ILE A 58 -4.33 14.99 7.22
C ILE A 58 -3.77 13.79 6.47
N TYR A 59 -2.64 13.22 6.89
CA TYR A 59 -2.08 12.03 6.25
C TYR A 59 -3.03 10.82 6.30
N VAL A 60 -3.71 10.64 7.44
CA VAL A 60 -4.69 9.55 7.64
C VAL A 60 -5.90 9.71 6.72
N VAL A 61 -6.45 10.92 6.60
CA VAL A 61 -7.56 11.20 5.67
C VAL A 61 -7.12 11.03 4.22
N THR A 62 -5.94 11.52 3.85
CA THR A 62 -5.41 11.35 2.50
C THR A 62 -5.20 9.87 2.15
N LEU A 63 -4.70 9.07 3.10
CA LEU A 63 -4.58 7.62 2.95
C LEU A 63 -5.95 6.97 2.73
N ALA A 64 -6.93 7.31 3.58
CA ALA A 64 -8.29 6.77 3.47
C ALA A 64 -8.98 7.14 2.14
N ILE A 65 -8.77 8.35 1.64
CA ILE A 65 -9.28 8.77 0.31
C ILE A 65 -8.63 7.93 -0.78
N SER A 66 -7.31 7.73 -0.74
CA SER A 66 -6.59 6.90 -1.72
C SER A 66 -7.08 5.46 -1.74
N ASP A 67 -7.22 4.84 -0.56
CA ASP A 67 -7.68 3.45 -0.44
C ASP A 67 -9.14 3.30 -0.88
N ALA A 68 -10.01 4.27 -0.59
CA ALA A 68 -11.37 4.25 -1.07
C ALA A 68 -11.47 4.42 -2.60
N LEU A 69 -10.62 5.25 -3.20
CA LEU A 69 -10.53 5.35 -4.67
C LEU A 69 -10.09 4.02 -5.28
N MET A 70 -9.11 3.34 -4.69
CA MET A 70 -8.68 2.02 -5.14
C MET A 70 -9.82 0.98 -5.01
N ALA A 71 -10.58 1.02 -3.92
CA ALA A 71 -11.73 0.14 -3.69
C ALA A 71 -12.86 0.33 -4.74
N VAL A 72 -13.02 1.54 -5.27
CA VAL A 72 -14.06 1.86 -6.26
C VAL A 72 -13.57 1.69 -7.69
N LEU A 73 -12.31 2.02 -7.99
CA LEU A 73 -11.80 2.07 -9.36
C LEU A 73 -11.04 0.81 -9.78
N CYS A 74 -10.24 0.22 -8.88
CA CYS A 74 -9.42 -0.97 -9.18
C CYS A 74 -10.16 -2.27 -8.89
N MET A 75 -10.67 -2.40 -7.66
CA MET A 75 -11.17 -3.68 -7.16
C MET A 75 -12.37 -4.25 -7.94
N PRO A 76 -13.35 -3.45 -8.40
CA PRO A 76 -14.48 -3.99 -9.15
C PRO A 76 -14.06 -4.61 -10.49
N MET A 77 -13.04 -4.05 -11.15
CA MET A 77 -12.52 -4.61 -12.40
C MET A 77 -11.83 -5.96 -12.18
N SER A 78 -11.11 -6.10 -11.07
CA SER A 78 -10.56 -7.39 -10.65
C SER A 78 -11.63 -8.42 -10.28
N VAL A 79 -12.71 -8.00 -9.61
CA VAL A 79 -13.83 -8.90 -9.31
C VAL A 79 -14.49 -9.40 -10.60
N VAL A 80 -14.68 -8.53 -11.60
CA VAL A 80 -15.21 -8.95 -12.90
C VAL A 80 -14.29 -9.99 -13.55
N LEU A 81 -12.98 -9.74 -13.61
CA LEU A 81 -11.99 -10.72 -14.11
C LEU A 81 -12.07 -12.06 -13.37
N LEU A 82 -12.27 -12.02 -12.05
CA LEU A 82 -12.39 -13.22 -11.22
C LEU A 82 -13.66 -14.03 -11.54
N ILE A 83 -14.77 -13.34 -11.78
CA ILE A 83 -16.05 -13.98 -12.12
C ILE A 83 -16.01 -14.57 -13.52
N THR A 84 -15.52 -13.82 -14.50
CA THR A 84 -15.56 -14.22 -15.92
C THR A 84 -14.40 -15.14 -16.30
N GLY A 85 -13.33 -15.19 -15.50
CA GLY A 85 -12.08 -15.90 -15.83
C GLY A 85 -11.32 -15.29 -17.01
N GLN A 86 -11.79 -14.17 -17.56
CA GLN A 86 -11.22 -13.45 -18.69
C GLN A 86 -11.37 -11.96 -18.49
N TRP A 87 -10.48 -11.16 -19.06
CA TRP A 87 -10.54 -9.70 -18.94
C TRP A 87 -11.46 -9.11 -20.03
N PRO A 88 -12.67 -8.61 -19.69
CA PRO A 88 -13.62 -8.14 -20.69
C PRO A 88 -13.41 -6.67 -21.10
N PHE A 89 -12.53 -5.94 -20.41
CA PHE A 89 -12.29 -4.52 -20.68
C PHE A 89 -11.21 -4.31 -21.75
N SER A 90 -11.12 -3.09 -22.28
CA SER A 90 -10.08 -2.76 -23.24
C SER A 90 -8.68 -2.74 -22.60
N GLY A 91 -7.63 -2.83 -23.43
CA GLY A 91 -6.25 -2.71 -22.97
C GLY A 91 -5.97 -1.37 -22.27
N ALA A 92 -6.60 -0.28 -22.72
CA ALA A 92 -6.46 1.03 -22.07
C ALA A 92 -6.96 1.03 -20.61
N VAL A 93 -8.05 0.31 -20.33
CA VAL A 93 -8.57 0.14 -18.97
C VAL A 93 -7.59 -0.67 -18.12
N CYS A 94 -6.95 -1.70 -18.69
CA CYS A 94 -5.93 -2.48 -18.01
C CYS A 94 -4.69 -1.64 -17.67
N HIS A 95 -4.25 -0.78 -18.60
CA HIS A 95 -3.19 0.19 -18.34
C HIS A 95 -3.54 1.17 -17.22
N PHE A 96 -4.75 1.70 -17.23
CA PHE A 96 -5.23 2.58 -16.17
C PHE A 96 -5.28 1.85 -14.82
N GLN A 97 -5.88 0.66 -14.75
CA GLN A 97 -5.96 -0.11 -13.51
C GLN A 97 -4.57 -0.41 -12.98
N GLY A 98 -3.70 -1.00 -13.79
CA GLY A 98 -2.35 -1.39 -13.36
C GLY A 98 -1.55 -0.20 -12.84
N PHE A 99 -1.55 0.92 -13.59
CA PHE A 99 -0.87 2.15 -13.16
C PHE A 99 -1.46 2.71 -11.88
N PHE A 100 -2.80 2.81 -11.79
CA PHE A 100 -3.47 3.43 -10.66
C PHE A 100 -3.31 2.62 -9.38
N CYS A 101 -3.50 1.30 -9.42
CA CYS A 101 -3.29 0.47 -8.24
C CYS A 101 -1.83 0.49 -7.79
N PHE A 102 -0.88 0.50 -8.74
CA PHE A 102 0.54 0.60 -8.42
C PHE A 102 0.91 1.94 -7.79
N PHE A 103 0.43 3.05 -8.36
CA PHE A 103 0.56 4.38 -7.78
C PHE A 103 -0.01 4.46 -6.37
N CYS A 104 -1.25 3.98 -6.16
CA CYS A 104 -1.90 3.96 -4.85
C CYS A 104 -1.12 3.14 -3.82
N ALA A 105 -0.52 2.01 -4.21
CA ALA A 105 0.30 1.19 -3.32
C ALA A 105 1.55 1.95 -2.83
N LEU A 106 2.31 2.57 -3.75
CA LEU A 106 3.48 3.38 -3.41
C LEU A 106 3.08 4.60 -2.57
N TYR A 107 2.00 5.27 -2.96
CA TYR A 107 1.49 6.45 -2.28
C TYR A 107 1.10 6.15 -0.84
N SER A 108 0.39 5.04 -0.62
CA SER A 108 -0.06 4.61 0.71
C SER A 108 1.12 4.31 1.63
N LEU A 109 2.14 3.60 1.14
CA LEU A 109 3.33 3.30 1.94
C LEU A 109 4.13 4.55 2.32
N LEU A 110 4.25 5.51 1.40
CA LEU A 110 4.89 6.80 1.69
C LEU A 110 4.06 7.65 2.67
N LEU A 111 2.72 7.62 2.59
CA LEU A 111 1.84 8.29 3.56
C LEU A 111 1.92 7.64 4.95
N MET A 112 2.00 6.32 5.03
CA MET A 112 2.25 5.61 6.30
C MET A 112 3.59 6.03 6.91
N THR A 113 4.62 6.16 6.08
CA THR A 113 5.95 6.63 6.50
C THR A 113 5.90 8.06 7.01
N ALA A 114 5.25 8.97 6.28
CA ALA A 114 5.07 10.36 6.70
C ALA A 114 4.27 10.45 8.02
N THR A 115 3.27 9.59 8.19
CA THR A 115 2.49 9.48 9.43
C THR A 115 3.39 9.05 10.59
N ALA A 116 4.23 8.03 10.41
CA ALA A 116 5.18 7.56 11.41
C ALA A 116 6.21 8.63 11.79
N VAL A 117 6.77 9.33 10.80
CA VAL A 117 7.71 10.45 11.02
C VAL A 117 7.05 11.59 11.80
N ASN A 118 5.84 11.99 11.40
CA ASN A 118 5.07 13.02 12.10
C ASN A 118 4.79 12.62 13.57
N ARG A 119 4.43 11.36 13.83
CA ARG A 119 4.25 10.84 15.20
C ARG A 119 5.57 10.85 15.98
N TYR A 120 6.67 10.49 15.35
CA TYR A 120 8.00 10.52 15.97
C TYR A 120 8.37 11.92 16.43
N PHE A 121 8.27 12.94 15.57
CA PHE A 121 8.58 14.32 15.97
C PHE A 121 7.65 14.82 17.07
N ARG A 122 6.36 14.49 16.99
CA ARG A 122 5.38 14.89 18.01
C ARG A 122 5.68 14.31 19.40
N VAL A 123 6.09 13.04 19.48
CA VAL A 123 6.33 12.35 20.76
C VAL A 123 7.76 12.54 21.27
N VAL A 124 8.76 12.39 20.41
CA VAL A 124 10.17 12.35 20.81
C VAL A 124 10.81 13.74 20.81
N LYS A 125 10.33 14.66 19.97
CA LYS A 125 10.94 15.99 19.76
C LYS A 125 9.88 17.12 19.68
N PRO A 126 9.09 17.36 20.74
CA PRO A 126 7.93 18.27 20.69
C PRO A 126 8.28 19.73 20.33
N ASN A 127 9.46 20.22 20.74
CA ASN A 127 9.91 21.59 20.41
C ASN A 127 10.13 21.77 18.90
N LEU A 128 10.77 20.79 18.25
CA LEU A 128 10.96 20.78 16.80
C LEU A 128 9.62 20.60 16.06
N TYR A 129 8.72 19.80 16.62
CA TYR A 129 7.37 19.61 16.06
C TYR A 129 6.64 20.94 15.94
N ARG A 130 6.60 21.75 17.02
CA ARG A 130 5.91 23.05 17.03
C ARG A 130 6.49 24.06 16.03
N GLN A 131 7.78 23.98 15.75
CA GLN A 131 8.43 24.88 14.80
C GLN A 131 8.22 24.47 13.34
N ARG A 132 8.35 23.18 13.02
CA ARG A 132 8.36 22.70 11.63
C ARG A 132 7.02 22.16 11.12
N PHE A 133 6.20 21.57 11.96
CA PHE A 133 4.95 20.95 11.52
C PHE A 133 3.80 21.96 11.58
N LYS A 134 3.60 22.65 10.45
CA LYS A 134 2.46 23.55 10.19
C LYS A 134 1.60 22.98 9.07
N VAL A 135 0.32 23.36 9.03
CA VAL A 135 -0.65 22.89 8.00
C VAL A 135 -0.08 23.07 6.58
N LYS A 136 0.48 24.24 6.25
CA LYS A 136 1.10 24.50 4.94
C LYS A 136 2.24 23.52 4.63
N SER A 137 3.12 23.26 5.60
CA SER A 137 4.24 22.31 5.42
C SER A 137 3.75 20.88 5.21
N THR A 138 2.66 20.49 5.87
CA THR A 138 2.05 19.17 5.70
C THR A 138 1.37 19.02 4.35
N CYS A 139 0.65 20.04 3.88
CA CYS A 139 0.10 20.03 2.52
C CYS A 139 1.21 19.92 1.47
N LEU A 140 2.30 20.68 1.61
CA LEU A 140 3.47 20.57 0.73
C LEU A 140 4.10 19.17 0.79
N SER A 141 4.18 18.57 1.99
CA SER A 141 4.68 17.19 2.13
C SER A 141 3.78 16.18 1.43
N VAL A 142 2.45 16.33 1.49
CA VAL A 142 1.51 15.45 0.77
C VAL A 142 1.73 15.58 -0.73
N VAL A 143 1.80 16.81 -1.26
CA VAL A 143 2.08 17.04 -2.69
C VAL A 143 3.41 16.41 -3.10
N PHE A 144 4.46 16.58 -2.29
CA PHE A 144 5.76 15.95 -2.55
C PHE A 144 5.66 14.41 -2.58
N ILE A 145 4.92 13.82 -1.63
CA ILE A 145 4.69 12.36 -1.59
C ILE A 145 3.91 11.90 -2.84
N THR A 146 2.90 12.66 -3.26
CA THR A 146 2.15 12.38 -4.49
C THR A 146 3.08 12.40 -5.71
N LEU A 147 3.94 13.41 -5.83
CA LEU A 147 4.91 13.51 -6.92
C LEU A 147 5.94 12.38 -6.88
N LEU A 148 6.41 11.99 -5.70
CA LEU A 148 7.36 10.89 -5.53
C LEU A 148 6.72 9.54 -5.91
N ALA A 149 5.49 9.27 -5.46
CA ALA A 149 4.74 8.08 -5.87
C ALA A 149 4.45 8.06 -7.37
N ALA A 150 4.09 9.22 -7.94
CA ALA A 150 3.86 9.38 -9.37
C ALA A 150 5.15 9.19 -10.18
N PHE A 151 6.30 9.63 -9.65
CA PHE A 151 7.60 9.38 -10.28
C PHE A 151 7.95 7.89 -10.25
N GLY A 152 7.81 7.23 -9.11
CA GLY A 152 8.04 5.78 -8.98
C GLY A 152 7.17 4.97 -9.94
N ALA A 153 5.86 5.21 -9.93
CA ALA A 153 4.91 4.53 -10.82
C ALA A 153 5.08 4.94 -12.29
N GLY A 154 5.24 6.23 -12.55
CA GLY A 154 5.33 6.82 -13.88
C GLY A 154 6.62 6.51 -14.61
N LEU A 155 7.73 6.23 -13.91
CA LEU A 155 9.01 5.90 -14.55
C LEU A 155 8.89 4.69 -15.49
N SER A 156 8.07 3.70 -15.12
CA SER A 156 7.76 2.54 -15.96
C SER A 156 7.01 2.92 -17.25
N SER A 157 6.03 3.83 -17.14
CA SER A 157 5.14 4.22 -18.23
C SER A 157 5.74 5.29 -19.15
N MET A 158 6.54 6.23 -18.62
CA MET A 158 7.15 7.32 -19.37
C MET A 158 8.27 6.82 -20.30
N THR A 159 8.96 5.76 -19.90
CA THR A 159 10.08 5.19 -20.67
C THR A 159 9.63 4.17 -21.72
N GLN A 160 8.36 3.78 -21.73
CA GLN A 160 7.80 2.71 -22.59
C GLN A 160 8.55 1.36 -22.49
N TRP A 161 9.24 1.14 -21.38
CA TRP A 161 9.97 -0.10 -21.10
C TRP A 161 9.08 -1.18 -20.48
N ALA A 162 7.97 -0.75 -19.86
CA ALA A 162 6.95 -1.61 -19.28
C ALA A 162 5.58 -1.32 -19.89
N THR A 163 4.80 -2.38 -20.11
CA THR A 163 3.38 -2.31 -20.47
C THR A 163 2.57 -3.03 -19.41
N PHE A 164 1.40 -2.51 -19.07
CA PHE A 164 0.51 -3.18 -18.14
C PHE A 164 -0.33 -4.20 -18.90
N ILE A 165 -0.14 -5.47 -18.60
CA ILE A 165 -0.89 -6.58 -19.17
C ILE A 165 -1.68 -7.30 -18.08
N VAL A 166 -2.75 -7.99 -18.49
CA VAL A 166 -3.57 -8.79 -17.59
C VAL A 166 -2.73 -9.96 -17.07
N HIS A 167 -2.71 -10.14 -15.75
CA HIS A 167 -2.00 -11.24 -15.11
C HIS A 167 -3.00 -12.13 -14.37
N TYR A 168 -3.40 -13.24 -15.00
CA TYR A 168 -4.55 -14.05 -14.56
C TYR A 168 -4.38 -14.62 -13.15
N GLY A 169 -3.18 -15.05 -12.76
CA GLY A 169 -2.93 -15.58 -11.41
C GLY A 169 -2.82 -14.53 -10.32
N LYS A 170 -2.77 -13.23 -10.67
CA LYS A 170 -2.86 -12.14 -9.69
C LYS A 170 -4.21 -11.43 -9.77
N VAL A 171 -5.03 -11.74 -10.78
CA VAL A 171 -6.37 -11.17 -11.00
C VAL A 171 -6.33 -9.63 -11.07
N ILE A 172 -5.25 -9.09 -11.63
CA ILE A 172 -5.00 -7.66 -11.79
C ILE A 172 -4.18 -7.42 -13.06
N CYS A 173 -4.15 -6.17 -13.52
CA CYS A 173 -3.18 -5.72 -14.50
C CYS A 173 -1.84 -5.42 -13.84
N PHE A 174 -0.77 -6.03 -14.35
CA PHE A 174 0.57 -5.95 -13.78
C PHE A 174 1.59 -5.53 -14.84
N MET A 175 2.71 -4.97 -14.41
CA MET A 175 3.79 -4.54 -15.30
C MET A 175 4.47 -5.74 -15.94
N ASP A 176 4.58 -5.71 -17.27
CA ASP A 176 5.38 -6.63 -18.06
C ASP A 176 6.49 -5.87 -18.78
N PHE A 177 7.71 -6.36 -18.64
CA PHE A 177 8.92 -5.70 -19.11
C PHE A 177 9.45 -6.41 -20.36
N LYS A 178 9.91 -5.62 -21.34
CA LYS A 178 10.48 -6.15 -22.59
C LYS A 178 11.77 -6.95 -22.39
N SER A 179 12.51 -6.68 -21.32
CA SER A 179 13.79 -7.33 -21.02
C SER A 179 13.83 -7.73 -19.54
N PRO A 180 14.33 -8.94 -19.23
CA PRO A 180 14.44 -9.42 -17.85
C PRO A 180 15.44 -8.61 -17.01
N GLN A 181 16.46 -8.00 -17.63
CA GLN A 181 17.40 -7.12 -16.94
C GLN A 181 16.72 -5.82 -16.48
N LEU A 182 15.82 -5.27 -17.29
CA LEU A 182 15.01 -4.11 -16.93
C LEU A 182 14.00 -4.44 -15.82
N ASP A 183 13.36 -5.61 -15.90
CA ASP A 183 12.48 -6.12 -14.85
C ASP A 183 13.22 -6.19 -13.51
N MET A 184 14.36 -6.91 -13.47
CA MET A 184 15.16 -7.06 -12.26
C MET A 184 15.65 -5.71 -11.72
N GLY A 185 16.19 -4.84 -12.58
CA GLY A 185 16.72 -3.54 -12.16
C GLY A 185 15.63 -2.61 -11.63
N TYR A 186 14.48 -2.56 -12.28
CA TYR A 186 13.36 -1.71 -11.86
C TYR A 186 12.69 -2.24 -10.59
N MET A 187 12.49 -3.54 -10.47
CA MET A 187 11.96 -4.16 -9.25
C MET A 187 12.91 -3.95 -8.06
N ALA A 188 14.23 -4.09 -8.27
CA ALA A 188 15.22 -3.81 -7.23
C ALA A 188 15.22 -2.32 -6.82
N TYR A 189 15.10 -1.40 -7.78
CA TYR A 189 14.95 0.03 -7.49
C TYR A 189 13.72 0.31 -6.63
N LEU A 190 12.56 -0.21 -7.01
CA LEU A 190 11.32 -0.04 -6.25
C LEU A 190 11.44 -0.62 -4.84
N ASP A 191 11.99 -1.83 -4.73
CA ASP A 191 12.17 -2.51 -3.47
C ASP A 191 13.08 -1.73 -2.51
N VAL A 192 14.23 -1.26 -2.97
CA VAL A 192 15.18 -0.52 -2.13
C VAL A 192 14.61 0.84 -1.71
N PHE A 193 14.10 1.63 -2.66
CA PHE A 193 13.74 3.03 -2.42
C PHE A 193 12.32 3.22 -1.89
N TYR A 194 11.37 2.41 -2.31
CA TYR A 194 9.96 2.57 -1.95
C TYR A 194 9.46 1.54 -0.95
N ILE A 195 10.19 0.44 -0.69
CA ILE A 195 9.78 -0.57 0.30
C ILE A 195 10.74 -0.57 1.49
N THR A 196 12.00 -0.95 1.27
CA THR A 196 13.01 -1.13 2.32
C THR A 196 13.29 0.15 3.09
N LEU A 197 13.50 1.27 2.40
CA LEU A 197 13.75 2.56 3.04
C LEU A 197 12.53 3.05 3.86
N PRO A 198 11.30 3.10 3.32
CA PRO A 198 10.09 3.40 4.08
C PRO A 198 9.87 2.52 5.32
N ILE A 199 10.02 1.20 5.18
CA ILE A 199 9.90 0.25 6.29
C ILE A 199 10.97 0.50 7.36
N GLY A 200 12.21 0.78 6.96
CA GLY A 200 13.30 1.13 7.87
C GLY A 200 13.00 2.39 8.67
N ILE A 201 12.49 3.44 8.01
CA ILE A 201 12.09 4.70 8.66
C ILE A 201 10.94 4.46 9.65
N ILE A 202 9.90 3.74 9.23
CA ILE A 202 8.76 3.40 10.07
C ILE A 202 9.22 2.65 11.32
N SER A 203 10.06 1.62 11.13
CA SER A 203 10.58 0.77 12.22
C SER A 203 11.41 1.59 13.21
N PHE A 204 12.32 2.43 12.71
CA PHE A 204 13.12 3.33 13.54
C PHE A 204 12.26 4.33 14.32
N ALA A 205 11.28 4.95 13.65
CA ALA A 205 10.37 5.91 14.25
C ALA A 205 9.60 5.28 15.41
N TYR A 206 8.96 4.12 15.18
CA TYR A 206 8.21 3.41 16.21
C TYR A 206 9.09 2.87 17.34
N TYR A 207 10.30 2.38 17.04
CA TYR A 207 11.26 1.98 18.07
C TYR A 207 11.59 3.14 19.02
N LYS A 208 11.91 4.32 18.47
CA LYS A 208 12.20 5.51 19.28
C LYS A 208 10.99 5.99 20.07
N ILE A 209 9.80 6.01 19.44
CA ILE A 209 8.55 6.34 20.13
C ILE A 209 8.35 5.40 21.33
N PHE A 210 8.48 4.08 21.13
CA PHE A 210 8.32 3.10 22.20
C PHE A 210 9.34 3.29 23.32
N LYS A 211 10.62 3.51 22.97
CA LYS A 211 11.68 3.78 23.94
C LYS A 211 11.39 5.04 24.77
N THR A 212 11.03 6.15 24.13
CA THR A 212 10.69 7.41 24.80
C THR A 212 9.47 7.24 25.70
N ILE A 213 8.43 6.54 25.24
CA ILE A 213 7.25 6.28 26.07
C ILE A 213 7.62 5.42 27.27
N LYS A 214 8.42 4.36 27.12
CA LYS A 214 8.84 3.50 28.23
C LYS A 214 9.63 4.29 29.28
N GLN A 215 10.54 5.16 28.85
CA GLN A 215 11.30 6.03 29.75
C GLN A 215 10.40 6.99 30.52
N HIS A 216 9.44 7.64 29.84
CA HIS A 216 8.51 8.58 30.48
C HIS A 216 7.45 7.89 31.36
N ASN A 217 7.06 6.65 31.04
CA ASN A 217 6.10 5.87 31.83
C ASN A 217 6.75 5.29 33.10
N GLN A 218 8.07 5.06 33.10
CA GLN A 218 8.83 4.79 34.33
C GLN A 218 8.89 6.02 35.24
N GLU A 219 8.78 7.23 34.68
CA GLU A 219 8.77 8.49 35.42
C GLU A 219 7.37 8.93 35.87
N MET A 220 6.28 8.51 35.19
CA MET A 220 4.92 8.96 35.52
C MET A 220 3.83 7.89 35.26
N ASN A 221 3.16 7.45 36.34
CA ASN A 221 1.90 6.70 36.29
C ASN A 221 0.75 7.62 35.83
N ASN A 222 0.31 7.55 34.56
CA ASN A 222 -0.94 8.18 34.14
C ASN A 222 -1.67 7.44 32.99
N THR A 223 -2.95 7.13 33.23
CA THR A 223 -3.86 6.26 32.46
C THR A 223 -4.09 6.66 30.99
N ARG A 224 -3.81 7.92 30.59
CA ARG A 224 -3.92 8.39 29.20
C ARG A 224 -2.77 7.93 28.29
N GLN A 225 -1.58 7.66 28.84
CA GLN A 225 -0.44 7.18 28.06
C GLN A 225 -0.55 5.69 27.70
N ALA A 226 -1.19 4.89 28.56
CA ALA A 226 -1.43 3.46 28.32
C ALA A 226 -2.29 3.18 27.08
N ALA A 227 -3.29 4.03 26.79
CA ALA A 227 -4.11 3.91 25.57
C ALA A 227 -3.30 4.19 24.29
N THR A 228 -2.41 5.19 24.32
CA THR A 228 -1.51 5.49 23.20
C THR A 228 -0.48 4.37 23.00
N LEU A 229 0.00 3.76 24.08
CA LEU A 229 0.90 2.61 24.05
C LEU A 229 0.21 1.38 23.44
N ARG A 230 -1.04 1.09 23.81
CA ARG A 230 -1.81 -0.03 23.23
C ARG A 230 -2.01 0.14 21.73
N LEU A 231 -2.42 1.33 21.28
CA LEU A 231 -2.57 1.64 19.84
C LEU A 231 -1.24 1.48 19.08
N ASN A 232 -0.12 1.93 19.66
CA ASN A 232 1.19 1.77 19.04
C ASN A 232 1.66 0.30 18.99
N VAL A 233 1.35 -0.51 20.01
CA VAL A 233 1.70 -1.95 20.02
C VAL A 233 0.87 -2.73 18.98
N GLU A 234 -0.40 -2.38 18.81
CA GLU A 234 -1.24 -2.94 17.74
C GLU A 234 -0.73 -2.52 16.35
N GLU A 235 -0.39 -1.24 16.13
CA GLU A 235 0.22 -0.77 14.88
C GLU A 235 1.57 -1.48 14.60
N ILE A 236 2.39 -1.76 15.63
CA ILE A 236 3.65 -2.52 15.50
C ILE A 236 3.38 -3.99 15.13
N LYS A 237 2.36 -4.63 15.70
CA LYS A 237 1.97 -6.00 15.32
C LYS A 237 1.51 -6.07 13.87
N ILE A 238 0.70 -5.09 13.43
CA ILE A 238 0.26 -4.97 12.04
C ILE A 238 1.46 -4.74 11.12
N THR A 239 2.35 -3.80 11.48
CA THR A 239 3.58 -3.54 10.71
C THR A 239 4.48 -4.77 10.63
N LYS A 240 4.62 -5.55 11.71
CA LYS A 240 5.36 -6.82 11.71
C LYS A 240 4.70 -7.86 10.80
N SER A 241 3.37 -7.92 10.79
CA SER A 241 2.64 -8.76 9.85
C SER A 241 2.90 -8.34 8.40
N THR A 242 2.86 -7.03 8.10
CA THR A 242 3.17 -6.50 6.76
C THR A 242 4.63 -6.77 6.38
N ILE A 243 5.59 -6.62 7.29
CA ILE A 243 7.01 -6.95 7.08
C ILE A 243 7.17 -8.46 6.81
N CYS A 244 6.50 -9.33 7.56
CA CYS A 244 6.51 -10.77 7.31
C CYS A 244 5.88 -11.12 5.96
N SER A 245 4.80 -10.45 5.56
CA SER A 245 4.19 -10.62 4.24
C SER A 245 5.13 -10.15 3.12
N CYS A 246 5.80 -9.00 3.29
CA CYS A 246 6.79 -8.47 2.35
C CYS A 246 8.04 -9.34 2.27
N ALA A 247 8.55 -9.85 3.40
CA ALA A 247 9.68 -10.79 3.46
C ALA A 247 9.33 -12.16 2.86
N GLY A 248 8.08 -12.59 3.05
CA GLY A 248 7.52 -13.76 2.36
C GLY A 248 7.44 -13.54 0.86
N LEU A 249 6.99 -12.37 0.41
CA LEU A 249 7.06 -11.95 -1.00
C LEU A 249 8.50 -11.86 -1.50
N TYR A 250 9.46 -11.44 -0.68
CA TYR A 250 10.90 -11.41 -0.99
C TYR A 250 11.45 -12.81 -1.26
N SER A 251 11.05 -13.76 -0.42
CA SER A 251 11.45 -15.16 -0.53
C SER A 251 10.77 -15.83 -1.72
N LEU A 252 9.52 -15.46 -2.01
CA LEU A 252 8.77 -15.97 -3.17
C LEU A 252 9.24 -15.36 -4.48
N LEU A 253 9.55 -14.07 -4.54
CA LEU A 253 10.11 -13.41 -5.72
C LEU A 253 11.56 -13.85 -5.96
N GLY A 254 12.34 -14.03 -4.90
CA GLY A 254 13.68 -14.63 -4.97
C GLY A 254 13.64 -16.09 -5.44
N ALA A 255 12.70 -16.89 -4.92
CA ALA A 255 12.50 -18.26 -5.38
C ALA A 255 11.96 -18.32 -6.81
N TYR A 256 11.06 -17.40 -7.20
CA TYR A 256 10.50 -17.33 -8.55
C TYR A 256 11.55 -16.90 -9.59
N SER A 257 12.41 -15.94 -9.24
CA SER A 257 13.54 -15.55 -10.10
C SER A 257 14.61 -16.64 -10.18
N TYR A 258 14.80 -17.44 -9.13
CA TYR A 258 15.64 -18.63 -9.15
C TYR A 258 15.04 -19.78 -10.00
N TYR A 259 13.73 -20.01 -9.90
CA TYR A 259 13.02 -21.08 -10.62
C TYR A 259 12.80 -20.77 -12.11
N ARG A 260 12.70 -19.50 -12.48
CA ARG A 260 12.60 -19.08 -13.91
C ARG A 260 13.94 -19.20 -14.66
N HIS A 261 15.05 -19.36 -13.93
CA HIS A 261 16.40 -19.44 -14.47
C HIS A 261 17.00 -20.86 -14.46
N SER A 262 16.28 -21.85 -13.92
CA SER A 262 16.59 -23.28 -13.97
C SER A 262 15.71 -23.99 -15.00
#